data_AF-I6QWE4-F1
#
_entry.id   AF-I6QWE4-F1
#
_cell.length_a   1.000
_cell.length_b   1.000
_cell.length_c   1.000
_cell.angle_alpha   90.00
_cell.angle_beta   90.00
_cell.angle_gamma   90.00
#
_symmetry.space_group_name_H-M   'P 1'
#
loop_
_entity.id
_entity.type
_entity.pdbx_description
1 polymer ?
#
loop_
_entity_poly.entity_id
_entity_poly.type
_entity_poly.pdbx_seq_one_letter_code
_entity_poly.pdbx_strand_id
1 'polypeptide(L)' 'AEHELNASTFTCRVIAGTGSDIHSAICGGIGALRGPKHGGANEFAFEVQSRYRNPDEAERDVLRRLAGKEIVMGFGHPV' A
#
# COMPACT_ATOMS: atom_id res chain seq x y z
N ALA A 1 1.45 -14.36 8.56
CA ALA A 1 1.62 -13.53 7.35
C ALA A 1 3.04 -13.02 7.37
N GLU A 2 3.85 -13.47 6.41
CA GLU A 2 5.25 -13.08 6.19
C GLU A 2 5.38 -12.81 4.69
N HIS A 3 6.08 -11.74 4.32
CA HIS A 3 6.22 -11.28 2.93
C HIS A 3 7.62 -10.68 2.71
N GLU A 4 8.63 -11.46 3.09
CA GLU A 4 10.06 -11.19 3.02
C GLU A 4 10.46 -9.76 3.43
N LEU A 5 11.20 -9.04 2.57
CA LEU A 5 11.81 -7.74 2.84
C LEU A 5 10.98 -6.59 2.29
N ASN A 6 9.66 -6.65 2.51
CA ASN A 6 8.80 -5.50 2.28
C ASN A 6 9.25 -4.28 3.12
N ALA A 7 8.81 -3.08 2.72
CA ALA A 7 9.31 -1.82 3.26
C ALA A 7 9.28 -1.72 4.79
N SER A 8 8.21 -2.21 5.45
CA SER A 8 8.13 -2.20 6.92
C SER A 8 9.09 -3.19 7.57
N THR A 9 9.21 -4.40 7.02
CA THR A 9 10.19 -5.39 7.53
C THR A 9 11.62 -4.88 7.37
N PHE A 10 11.95 -4.28 6.22
CA PHE A 10 13.26 -3.68 5.99
C PHE A 10 13.54 -2.53 6.96
N THR A 11 12.55 -1.66 7.23
CA THR A 11 12.66 -0.57 8.21
C THR A 11 12.97 -1.09 9.62
N CYS A 12 12.26 -2.14 10.08
CA CYS A 12 12.55 -2.79 11.35
C CYS A 12 14.01 -3.27 11.43
N ARG A 13 14.52 -3.87 10.35
CA ARG A 13 15.91 -4.36 10.28
C ARG A 13 16.93 -3.22 10.32
N VAL A 14 16.67 -2.10 9.66
CA VAL A 14 17.56 -0.92 9.69
C VAL A 14 17.68 -0.39 11.12
N ILE A 15 16.57 -0.23 11.84
CA ILE A 15 16.56 0.26 13.23
C ILE A 15 17.23 -0.74 14.18
N ALA A 16 16.91 -2.02 14.06
CA ALA A 16 17.56 -3.06 14.86
C ALA A 16 19.07 -3.15 14.59
N GLY A 17 19.50 -2.92 13.34
CA GLY A 17 20.90 -2.92 12.92
C GLY A 17 21.75 -1.83 13.57
N THR A 18 21.14 -0.81 14.18
CA THR A 18 21.86 0.20 14.96
C THR A 18 22.01 -0.17 16.44
N GLY A 19 21.53 -1.35 16.86
CA GLY A 19 21.48 -1.76 18.27
C GLY A 19 20.34 -1.12 19.08
N SER A 20 19.31 -0.59 18.42
CA SER A 20 18.11 -0.06 19.09
C SER A 20 17.23 -1.17 19.66
N ASP A 21 16.31 -0.81 20.55
CA ASP A 21 15.39 -1.74 21.18
C ASP A 21 14.24 -2.19 20.25
N ILE A 22 13.57 -3.27 20.63
CA ILE A 22 12.51 -3.87 19.84
C ILE A 22 11.27 -2.96 19.70
N HIS A 23 10.95 -2.13 20.69
CA HIS A 23 9.82 -1.22 20.60
C HIS A 23 10.09 -0.12 19.58
N SER A 24 11.30 0.44 19.58
CA SER A 24 11.73 1.41 18.56
C SER A 24 11.66 0.83 17.15
N ALA A 25 12.13 -0.40 16.95
CA ALA A 25 12.07 -1.07 15.65
C ALA A 25 10.61 -1.30 15.18
N ILE A 26 9.75 -1.79 16.06
CA ILE A 26 8.33 -2.02 15.75
C ILE A 26 7.60 -0.70 15.44
N CYS A 27 7.81 0.35 16.24
CA CYS A 27 7.23 1.67 15.99
C CYS A 27 7.63 2.21 14.61
N GLY A 28 8.89 2.07 14.21
CA GLY A 28 9.36 2.43 12.87
C GLY A 28 8.70 1.61 11.76
N GLY A 29 8.59 0.30 11.96
CA GLY A 29 7.89 -0.60 11.04
C GLY A 29 6.41 -0.23 10.85
N ILE A 30 5.69 0.10 11.92
CA ILE A 30 4.30 0.58 11.88
C ILE A 30 4.21 1.89 11.10
N GLY A 31 5.14 2.82 11.33
CA GLY A 31 5.21 4.07 10.58
C GLY A 31 5.35 3.85 9.07
N ALA A 32 6.24 2.93 8.66
CA ALA A 32 6.40 2.55 7.27
C ALA A 32 5.16 1.84 6.70
N LEU A 33 4.52 0.97 7.48
CA LEU A 33 3.29 0.25 7.09
C LEU A 33 2.10 1.19 6.88
N ARG A 34 1.99 2.28 7.66
CA ARG A 34 0.90 3.27 7.52
C ARG A 34 0.89 3.97 6.16
N GLY A 35 2.01 4.00 5.43
CA GLY A 35 2.10 4.70 4.16
C GLY A 35 1.08 4.19 3.11
N PRO A 36 0.49 5.08 2.28
CA PRO A 36 -0.53 4.71 1.29
C PRO A 36 0.00 3.81 0.17
N LYS A 37 1.32 3.73 0.00
CA LYS A 37 2.00 2.84 -0.96
C LYS A 37 2.44 1.50 -0.34
N HIS A 38 2.11 1.27 0.93
CA HIS A 38 2.41 0.04 1.64
C HIS A 38 1.12 -0.51 2.28
N GLY A 39 1.02 -0.56 3.61
CA GLY A 39 -0.14 -1.10 4.31
C GLY A 39 -1.41 -0.26 4.19
N GLY A 40 -1.32 1.04 3.91
CA GLY A 40 -2.49 1.91 3.68
C GLY A 40 -3.18 1.71 2.32
N ALA A 41 -2.63 0.85 1.45
CA ALA A 41 -3.21 0.59 0.13
C ALA A 41 -4.59 -0.12 0.20
N ASN A 42 -4.88 -0.83 1.30
CA ASN A 42 -6.14 -1.54 1.49
C ASN A 42 -7.34 -0.59 1.71
N GLU A 43 -7.16 0.45 2.53
CA GLU A 43 -8.15 1.51 2.76
C GLU A 43 -8.44 2.24 1.46
N PHE A 44 -7.39 2.53 0.68
CA PHE A 44 -7.53 3.12 -0.64
C PHE A 44 -8.28 2.21 -1.63
N ALA A 45 -8.03 0.90 -1.59
CA ALA A 45 -8.76 -0.05 -2.43
C ALA A 45 -10.26 -0.07 -2.09
N PHE A 46 -10.61 0.02 -0.81
CA PHE A 46 -12.01 0.14 -0.37
C PHE A 46 -12.64 1.46 -0.81
N GLU A 47 -11.93 2.58 -0.71
CA GLU A 47 -12.41 3.87 -1.22
C GLU A 47 -12.68 3.83 -2.72
N VAL A 48 -11.82 3.20 -3.51
CA VAL A 48 -12.01 3.07 -4.96
C VAL A 48 -13.24 2.22 -5.27
N GLN A 49 -13.43 1.09 -4.60
CA GLN A 49 -14.60 0.23 -4.78
C GLN A 49 -15.90 0.95 -4.41
N SER A 50 -15.87 1.73 -3.34
CA SER A 50 -17.04 2.47 -2.84
C SER A 50 -17.50 3.64 -3.73
N ARG A 51 -16.75 3.96 -4.80
CA ARG A 51 -17.13 5.03 -5.76
C ARG A 51 -18.23 4.62 -6.71
N TYR A 52 -18.47 3.32 -6.90
CA TYR A 52 -19.35 2.81 -7.94
C TYR A 52 -20.53 2.07 -7.33
N ARG A 53 -21.72 2.27 -7.89
CA ARG A 53 -22.95 1.58 -7.44
C ARG A 53 -23.14 0.24 -8.14
N ASN A 54 -22.53 0.05 -9.31
CA ASN A 54 -22.61 -1.13 -10.14
C ASN A 54 -21.31 -1.34 -10.95
N PRO A 55 -21.10 -2.54 -11.51
CA PRO A 55 -19.91 -2.84 -12.33
C PRO A 55 -19.76 -1.96 -13.57
N ASP A 56 -20.86 -1.58 -14.24
CA ASP A 56 -20.81 -0.81 -15.50
C ASP A 56 -20.28 0.62 -15.28
N GLU A 57 -20.54 1.22 -14.11
CA GLU A 57 -19.93 2.50 -13.71
C GLU A 57 -18.41 2.37 -13.51
N ALA A 58 -17.98 1.28 -12.86
CA ALA A 58 -16.56 1.03 -12.62
C ALA A 58 -15.80 0.81 -13.93
N GLU A 59 -16.35 0.00 -14.85
CA GLU A 59 -15.74 -0.28 -16.15
C GLU A 59 -15.54 1.00 -16.97
N ARG A 60 -16.58 1.85 -17.05
CA ARG A 60 -16.50 3.13 -17.78
C ARG A 60 -15.43 4.06 -17.21
N ASP A 61 -15.32 4.18 -15.87
CA ASP A 61 -14.29 5.04 -15.27
C ASP A 61 -12.88 4.48 -15.49
N VAL A 62 -12.68 3.17 -15.34
CA VAL A 62 -11.39 2.53 -15.57
C VAL A 62 -10.93 2.73 -17.02
N LEU A 63 -11.80 2.51 -18.00
CA LEU A 63 -11.47 2.73 -19.42
C LEU A 63 -11.12 4.19 -19.71
N ARG A 64 -11.86 5.15 -19.13
CA ARG A 64 -11.56 6.58 -19.23
C ARG A 64 -10.17 6.91 -18.67
N ARG A 65 -9.83 6.40 -17.48
CA ARG A 65 -8.52 6.62 -16.84
C ARG A 65 -7.37 6.03 -17.65
N LEU A 66 -7.56 4.82 -18.19
CA LEU A 66 -6.57 4.19 -19.06
C LEU A 66 -6.33 4.99 -20.33
N ALA A 67 -7.39 5.49 -20.97
CA ALA A 67 -7.27 6.37 -22.13
C ALA A 67 -6.53 7.69 -21.78
N GLY A 68 -6.74 8.20 -20.57
CA GLY A 68 -6.03 9.36 -20.02
C GLY A 68 -4.62 9.08 -19.49
N LYS A 69 -4.15 7.83 -19.51
CA LYS A 69 -2.88 7.38 -18.90
C LYS A 69 -2.77 7.73 -17.40
N GLU A 70 -3.90 7.77 -16.71
CA GLU A 70 -3.93 7.95 -15.26
C GLU A 70 -3.49 6.64 -14.56
N ILE A 71 -2.94 6.77 -13.35
CA ILE A 71 -2.59 5.61 -12.52
C ILE A 71 -3.87 4.99 -11.95
N VAL A 72 -4.11 3.71 -12.26
CA VAL A 72 -5.18 2.92 -11.64
C VAL A 72 -4.68 2.36 -10.32
N MET A 73 -5.00 3.05 -9.24
CA MET A 73 -4.64 2.68 -7.89
C MET A 73 -5.22 1.30 -7.49
N GLY A 74 -4.45 0.52 -6.73
CA GLY A 74 -4.78 -0.87 -6.39
C GLY A 74 -4.17 -1.91 -7.35
N PHE A 75 -3.52 -1.46 -8.42
CA PHE A 75 -2.78 -2.30 -9.36
C PHE A 75 -1.30 -1.89 -9.42
N GLY A 76 -0.43 -2.89 -9.66
CA GLY A 76 1.02 -2.74 -9.65
C GLY A 76 1.64 -3.21 -8.34
N HIS A 77 2.59 -4.14 -8.44
CA HIS A 77 3.30 -4.68 -7.27
C HIS A 77 4.81 -4.64 -7.55
N PRO A 78 5.57 -3.78 -6.86
CA PRO A 78 7.02 -3.92 -6.83
C PRO A 78 7.34 -5.05 -5.86
N VAL A 79 7.60 -6.25 -6.38
CA VAL A 79 8.31 -7.28 -5.61
C VAL A 79 9.79 -6.90 -5.58
#